data_AF-A0AAU7NYF6-F1
#
_entry.id   AF-A0AAU7NYF6-F1
#
_cell.length_a   1.000
_cell.length_b   1.000
_cell.length_c   1.000
_cell.angle_alpha   90.00
_cell.angle_beta   90.00
_cell.angle_gamma   90.00
#
_symmetry.space_group_name_H-M   'P 1'
#
loop_
_entity.id
_entity.type
_entity.pdbx_description
1 polymer ?
#
loop_
_entity_poly.entity_id
_entity_poly.type
_entity_poly.pdbx_seq_one_letter_code
_entity_poly.pdbx_strand_id
1 'polypeptide(L)'
;MIKQAIEQIRARALELSLVALGTMLLSGLLLVENHLIEYVPTVDPKVIVRSIAVLTAITAYSWAAFFYFKPRLKFDKRLQIYIDIKTEIPYCPSCKDGHKRLFKLINKDSYWQCAIKECRMVYDNPDYNPPSKPPRDPAYG
;
A
#
# COMPACT_ATOMS: atom_id res chain seq x y z
N MET A 1 2.89 -9.31 -13.64
CA MET A 1 1.68 -8.47 -13.73
C MET A 1 0.53 -8.93 -12.84
N ILE A 2 0.07 -10.19 -12.90
CA ILE A 2 -1.09 -10.67 -12.10
C ILE A 2 -0.90 -10.45 -10.58
N LYS A 3 0.30 -10.73 -10.04
CA LYS A 3 0.60 -10.53 -8.61
C LYS A 3 0.48 -9.06 -8.16
N GLN A 4 0.88 -8.10 -8.99
CA GLN A 4 0.78 -6.67 -8.67
C GLN A 4 -0.66 -6.16 -8.70
N ALA A 5 -1.48 -6.65 -9.63
CA ALA A 5 -2.90 -6.31 -9.70
C ALA A 5 -3.67 -6.84 -8.47
N ILE A 6 -3.37 -8.06 -8.03
CA ILE A 6 -3.99 -8.66 -6.83
C ILE A 6 -3.62 -7.86 -5.57
N GLU A 7 -2.35 -7.45 -5.43
CA GLU A 7 -1.88 -6.62 -4.32
C GLU A 7 -2.55 -5.24 -4.29
N GLN A 8 -2.76 -4.60 -5.44
CA GLN A 8 -3.47 -3.32 -5.52
C GLN A 8 -4.95 -3.44 -5.15
N ILE A 9 -5.62 -4.52 -5.59
CA ILE A 9 -7.01 -4.79 -5.23
C ILE A 9 -7.13 -5.05 -3.73
N ARG A 10 -6.21 -5.83 -3.14
CA ARG A 10 -6.18 -6.07 -1.69
C ARG A 10 -5.96 -4.79 -0.89
N ALA A 11 -5.04 -3.93 -1.31
CA ALA A 11 -4.79 -2.66 -0.63
C ALA A 11 -6.02 -1.73 -0.67
N ARG A 12 -6.68 -1.61 -1.83
CA ARG A 12 -7.91 -0.82 -1.98
C ARG A 12 -9.09 -1.41 -1.20
N ALA A 13 -9.24 -2.73 -1.20
CA ALA A 13 -10.27 -3.40 -0.42
C ALA A 13 -10.07 -3.16 1.09
N LEU A 14 -8.81 -3.16 1.55
CA LEU A 14 -8.49 -2.88 2.95
C LEU A 14 -8.83 -1.43 3.32
N GLU A 15 -8.48 -0.45 2.48
CA GLU A 15 -8.86 0.96 2.68
C GLU A 15 -10.39 1.15 2.72
N LEU A 16 -11.12 0.59 1.74
CA LEU A 16 -12.58 0.63 1.71
C LEU A 16 -13.20 -0.02 2.95
N SER A 17 -12.66 -1.16 3.39
CA SER A 17 -13.15 -1.85 4.59
C SER A 17 -12.92 -1.03 5.86
N LEU A 18 -11.78 -0.34 5.98
CA LEU A 18 -11.47 0.53 7.11
C LEU A 18 -12.38 1.76 7.15
N VAL A 19 -12.64 2.38 6.00
CA VAL A 19 -13.57 3.52 5.91
C VAL A 19 -14.99 3.08 6.23
N ALA A 20 -15.45 1.95 5.68
CA ALA A 20 -16.78 1.41 5.95
C ALA A 20 -16.96 1.01 7.42
N LEU A 21 -15.94 0.38 8.03
CA LEU A 21 -15.93 0.09 9.46
C LEU A 21 -15.98 1.39 10.28
N GLY A 22 -15.16 2.38 9.93
CA GLY A 22 -15.15 3.67 10.63
C GLY A 22 -16.50 4.38 10.59
N THR A 23 -17.15 4.43 9.42
CA THR A 23 -18.47 5.06 9.28
C THR A 23 -19.56 4.28 9.99
N MET A 24 -19.57 2.95 9.88
CA MET A 24 -20.51 2.10 10.62
C MET A 24 -20.36 2.25 12.14
N LEU A 25 -19.13 2.36 12.63
CA LEU A 25 -18.86 2.52 14.06
C LEU A 25 -19.33 3.90 14.56
N LEU A 26 -19.10 4.97 13.78
CA LEU A 26 -19.57 6.32 14.11
C LEU A 26 -21.10 6.43 14.07
N SER A 27 -21.74 5.89 13.03
CA SER A 27 -23.20 5.84 12.90
C SER A 27 -23.83 5.00 14.00
N GLY A 28 -23.23 3.86 14.34
CA GLY A 28 -23.65 3.04 15.47
C GLY A 28 -23.55 3.80 16.79
N LEU A 29 -22.46 4.54 17.02
CA LEU A 29 -22.29 5.34 18.23
C LEU A 29 -23.36 6.44 18.35
N LEU A 30 -23.63 7.18 17.26
CA LEU A 30 -24.65 8.23 17.21
C LEU A 30 -26.07 7.68 17.41
N LEU A 31 -26.36 6.50 16.86
CA LEU A 31 -27.66 5.86 17.02
C LEU A 31 -27.84 5.34 18.44
N VAL A 32 -26.78 4.86 19.07
CA VAL A 32 -26.76 4.52 20.50
C VAL A 32 -26.93 5.77 21.36
N GLU A 33 -26.24 6.87 21.07
CA GLU A 33 -26.33 8.10 21.86
C GLU A 33 -27.74 8.71 21.79
N ASN A 34 -28.33 8.81 20.60
CA ASN A 34 -29.65 9.43 20.39
C ASN A 34 -30.85 8.57 20.81
N HIS A 35 -30.71 7.25 20.88
CA HIS A 35 -31.84 6.35 21.20
C HIS A 35 -31.63 5.44 22.41
N LEU A 36 -30.41 5.22 22.92
CA LEU A 36 -30.23 4.45 24.16
C LEU A 36 -30.21 5.32 25.42
N ILE A 37 -29.90 6.62 25.34
CA ILE A 37 -29.91 7.51 26.53
C ILE A 37 -31.29 7.55 27.20
N GLU A 38 -32.37 7.46 26.42
CA GLU A 38 -33.73 7.46 26.94
C GLU A 38 -34.15 6.11 27.57
N TYR A 39 -33.50 5.00 27.18
CA TYR A 39 -33.90 3.65 27.58
C TYR A 39 -32.91 2.96 28.54
N VAL A 40 -31.72 3.52 28.74
CA VAL A 40 -30.69 2.97 29.62
C VAL A 40 -30.21 4.05 30.60
N PRO A 41 -30.99 4.36 31.66
CA PRO A 41 -30.64 5.38 32.64
C PRO A 41 -29.41 5.02 33.49
N THR A 42 -29.01 3.75 33.49
CA THR A 42 -27.81 3.26 34.17
C THR A 42 -27.02 2.35 33.22
N VAL A 43 -25.87 2.83 32.77
CA VAL A 43 -24.98 2.05 31.91
C VAL A 43 -24.42 0.88 32.75
N ASP A 44 -24.83 -0.35 32.43
CA ASP A 44 -24.28 -1.55 33.09
C ASP A 44 -22.75 -1.57 32.86
N PRO A 45 -21.93 -1.68 33.92
CA PRO A 45 -20.48 -1.80 33.81
C PRO A 45 -20.02 -2.87 32.81
N LYS A 46 -20.80 -3.95 32.64
CA LYS A 46 -20.51 -5.00 31.64
C LYS A 46 -20.53 -4.47 30.21
N VAL A 47 -21.43 -3.54 29.88
CA VAL A 47 -21.50 -2.93 28.55
C VAL A 47 -20.27 -2.07 28.31
N ILE A 48 -19.85 -1.28 29.30
CA ILE A 48 -18.63 -0.45 29.23
C ILE A 48 -17.40 -1.33 28.97
N VAL A 49 -17.24 -2.41 29.76
CA VAL A 49 -16.10 -3.33 29.62
C VAL A 49 -16.09 -3.99 28.24
N ARG A 50 -17.25 -4.42 27.72
CA ARG A 50 -17.36 -5.01 26.37
C ARG A 50 -17.00 -4.00 25.28
N SER A 51 -17.49 -2.77 25.37
CA SER A 51 -17.18 -1.71 24.40
C SER A 51 -15.70 -1.37 24.38
N ILE A 52 -15.07 -1.26 25.56
CA ILE A 52 -13.62 -1.03 25.67
C ILE A 52 -12.87 -2.21 25.04
N ALA A 53 -13.23 -3.46 25.36
CA ALA A 53 -12.57 -4.63 24.82
C ALA A 53 -12.63 -4.68 23.28
N VAL A 54 -13.78 -4.34 22.69
CA VAL A 54 -13.95 -4.28 21.22
C VAL A 54 -13.09 -3.17 20.62
N LEU A 55 -13.09 -1.96 21.20
CA LEU A 55 -12.26 -0.86 20.73
C LEU A 55 -10.76 -1.20 20.80
N THR A 56 -10.32 -1.82 21.90
CA THR A 56 -8.93 -2.29 22.04
C THR A 56 -8.58 -3.35 21.01
N ALA A 57 -9.48 -4.29 20.72
CA ALA A 57 -9.26 -5.31 19.68
C ALA A 57 -9.12 -4.69 18.28
N ILE A 58 -9.99 -3.72 17.92
CA ILE A 58 -9.96 -3.04 16.62
C ILE A 58 -8.68 -2.22 16.46
N THR A 59 -8.29 -1.49 17.50
CA THR A 59 -7.06 -0.68 17.50
C THR A 59 -5.80 -1.55 17.42
N ALA A 60 -5.74 -2.64 18.18
CA ALA A 60 -4.66 -3.61 18.10
C ALA A 60 -4.56 -4.27 16.72
N TYR A 61 -5.69 -4.67 16.14
CA TYR A 61 -5.74 -5.23 14.79
C TYR A 61 -5.25 -4.22 13.73
N SER A 62 -5.69 -2.96 13.84
CA SER A 62 -5.26 -1.89 12.93
C SER A 62 -3.77 -1.61 13.03
N TRP A 63 -3.21 -1.58 14.25
CA TRP A 63 -1.78 -1.48 14.48
C TRP A 63 -1.02 -2.67 13.87
N ALA A 64 -1.48 -3.90 14.14
CA ALA A 64 -0.87 -5.11 13.59
C ALA A 64 -0.88 -5.10 12.06
N ALA A 65 -2.00 -4.71 11.44
CA ALA A 65 -2.13 -4.56 9.99
C ALA A 65 -1.14 -3.51 9.45
N PHE A 66 -1.05 -2.34 10.09
CA PHE A 66 -0.10 -1.29 9.69
C PHE A 66 1.35 -1.79 9.66
N PHE A 67 1.79 -2.51 10.70
CA PHE A 67 3.14 -3.08 10.74
C PHE A 67 3.33 -4.25 9.77
N TYR A 68 2.27 -5.02 9.50
CA TYR A 68 2.32 -6.14 8.57
C TYR A 68 2.49 -5.67 7.12
N PHE A 69 1.72 -4.67 6.71
CA PHE A 69 1.74 -4.09 5.35
C PHE A 69 2.88 -3.11 5.10
N LYS A 70 3.59 -2.66 6.14
CA LYS A 70 4.75 -1.79 5.97
C LYS A 70 5.85 -2.53 5.16
N PRO A 71 6.24 -2.04 3.97
CA PRO A 71 7.23 -2.70 3.14
C PRO A 71 8.60 -2.67 3.83
N ARG A 72 9.36 -3.77 3.70
CA ARG A 72 10.71 -3.89 4.24
C ARG A 72 11.70 -3.72 3.11
N LEU A 73 12.19 -2.49 2.96
CA LEU A 73 13.04 -2.11 1.84
C LEU A 73 14.50 -2.49 2.09
N LYS A 74 15.10 -3.19 1.13
CA LYS A 74 16.54 -3.42 1.02
C LYS A 74 17.08 -2.57 -0.14
N PHE A 75 18.19 -1.89 0.07
CA PHE A 75 18.85 -1.18 -1.02
C PHE A 75 19.67 -2.15 -1.86
N ASP A 76 19.42 -2.17 -3.17
CA ASP A 76 20.23 -2.88 -4.15
C ASP A 76 21.28 -1.91 -4.72
N LYS A 77 22.55 -2.17 -4.40
CA LYS A 77 23.68 -1.34 -4.85
C LYS A 77 23.95 -1.47 -6.35
N ARG A 78 23.60 -2.61 -6.98
CA ARG A 78 23.84 -2.83 -8.41
C ARG A 78 22.90 -1.98 -9.25
N LEU A 79 21.64 -1.95 -8.87
CA LEU A 79 20.58 -1.24 -9.59
C LEU A 79 20.34 0.18 -9.05
N GLN A 80 20.96 0.54 -7.92
CA GLN A 80 20.78 1.81 -7.22
C GLN A 80 19.30 2.09 -6.91
N ILE A 81 18.56 1.06 -6.50
CA ILE A 81 17.12 1.16 -6.14
C ILE A 81 16.83 0.49 -4.79
N TYR A 82 15.66 0.77 -4.23
CA TYR A 82 15.16 -0.02 -3.11
C TYR A 82 14.24 -1.12 -3.61
N ILE A 83 14.34 -2.31 -3.05
CA ILE A 83 13.48 -3.45 -3.36
C ILE A 83 12.80 -3.89 -2.06
N ASP A 84 11.49 -4.09 -2.08
CA ASP A 84 10.79 -4.70 -0.95
C ASP A 84 11.14 -6.18 -0.86
N ILE A 85 11.66 -6.62 0.29
CA ILE A 85 12.13 -7.99 0.51
C ILE A 85 10.98 -9.00 0.38
N LYS A 86 9.75 -8.61 0.72
CA LYS A 86 8.59 -9.51 0.68
C LYS A 86 8.01 -9.67 -0.72
N THR A 87 7.85 -8.56 -1.45
CA THR A 87 7.12 -8.53 -2.72
C THR A 87 8.01 -8.40 -3.95
N GLU A 88 9.32 -8.18 -3.76
CA GLU A 88 10.31 -7.92 -4.81
C GLU A 88 9.96 -6.69 -5.68
N ILE A 89 9.08 -5.82 -5.19
CA ILE A 89 8.68 -4.62 -5.91
C ILE A 89 9.79 -3.56 -5.81
N PRO A 90 10.20 -2.94 -6.94
CA PRO A 90 11.20 -1.87 -6.95
C PRO A 90 10.58 -0.51 -6.54
N TYR A 91 11.35 0.28 -5.79
CA TYR A 91 11.00 1.57 -5.21
C TYR A 91 12.08 2.62 -5.52
N CYS A 92 11.65 3.87 -5.72
CA CYS A 92 12.52 4.98 -6.08
C CYS A 92 13.34 5.49 -4.87
N PRO A 93 14.69 5.47 -4.91
CA PRO A 93 15.55 6.07 -3.89
C PRO A 93 15.34 7.56 -3.70
N SER A 94 15.26 8.33 -4.80
CA SER A 94 15.13 9.79 -4.73
C SER A 94 13.87 10.20 -3.94
N CYS A 95 12.76 9.49 -4.14
CA CYS A 95 11.52 9.75 -3.40
C CYS A 95 11.63 9.36 -1.92
N LYS A 96 12.29 8.24 -1.63
CA LYS A 96 12.47 7.78 -0.26
C LYS A 96 13.39 8.70 0.53
N ASP A 97 14.56 9.02 -0.03
CA ASP A 97 15.63 9.70 0.69
C ASP A 97 15.45 11.24 0.61
N GLY A 98 14.98 11.77 -0.52
CA GLY A 98 14.75 13.21 -0.71
C GLY A 98 13.40 13.70 -0.17
N HIS A 99 12.32 12.93 -0.37
CA HIS A 99 10.96 13.36 -0.01
C HIS A 99 10.35 12.59 1.17
N LYS A 100 11.04 11.60 1.74
CA LYS A 100 10.52 10.69 2.79
C LYS A 100 9.24 9.98 2.38
N ARG A 101 9.04 9.71 1.08
CA ARG A 101 7.85 9.04 0.55
C ARG A 101 8.22 7.75 -0.19
N LEU A 102 7.41 6.72 0.00
CA LEU A 102 7.61 5.42 -0.66
C LEU A 102 6.81 5.37 -1.95
N PHE A 103 7.51 5.41 -3.09
CA PHE A 103 6.88 5.27 -4.39
C PHE A 103 7.50 4.14 -5.19
N LYS A 104 6.61 3.31 -5.74
CA LYS A 104 6.96 2.18 -6.59
C LYS A 104 7.44 2.69 -7.95
N LEU A 105 8.42 1.99 -8.51
CA LEU A 105 8.84 2.20 -9.90
C LEU A 105 7.89 1.47 -10.84
N ILE A 106 7.53 2.12 -11.95
CA ILE A 106 6.67 1.58 -13.00
C ILE A 106 7.58 1.00 -14.09
N ASN A 107 7.29 -0.23 -14.52
CA ASN A 107 8.02 -0.86 -15.62
C ASN A 107 7.54 -0.32 -16.98
N LYS A 108 8.47 0.14 -17.81
CA LYS A 108 8.29 0.66 -19.18
C LYS A 108 9.04 -0.19 -20.21
N ASP A 109 9.06 -1.50 -19.98
CA ASP A 109 9.75 -2.55 -20.73
C ASP A 109 11.28 -2.42 -20.68
N SER A 110 11.83 -1.34 -21.24
CA SER A 110 13.28 -1.08 -21.31
C SER A 110 13.87 -0.46 -20.06
N TYR A 111 13.05 0.20 -19.25
CA TYR A 111 13.48 0.89 -18.04
C TYR A 111 12.38 0.93 -16.98
N TRP A 112 12.78 1.27 -15.78
CA TRP A 112 11.89 1.57 -14.66
C TRP A 112 11.81 3.06 -14.43
N GLN A 113 10.60 3.60 -14.25
CA GLN A 113 10.39 5.03 -14.07
C GLN A 113 9.61 5.32 -12.80
N CYS A 114 10.01 6.37 -12.08
CA CYS A 114 9.23 6.87 -10.95
C CYS A 114 7.88 7.44 -11.41
N ALA A 115 6.80 7.04 -10.75
CA ALA A 115 5.44 7.52 -11.02
C ALA A 115 5.20 9.00 -10.64
N ILE A 116 6.05 9.57 -9.78
CA ILE A 116 5.92 10.95 -9.32
C ILE A 116 6.34 11.91 -10.43
N LYS A 117 5.45 12.85 -10.78
CA LYS A 117 5.66 13.81 -11.88
C LYS A 117 6.86 14.72 -11.65
N GLU A 118 7.16 15.02 -10.40
CA GLU A 118 8.26 15.88 -9.95
C GLU A 118 9.62 15.14 -9.93
N CYS A 119 9.61 13.82 -9.72
CA CYS A 119 10.85 13.04 -9.63
C CYS A 119 11.28 12.51 -11.01
N ARG A 120 10.39 11.79 -11.72
CA ARG A 120 10.61 11.16 -13.05
C ARG A 120 11.93 10.41 -13.28
N MET A 121 12.68 10.09 -12.22
CA MET A 121 13.94 9.36 -12.30
C MET A 121 13.72 8.03 -13.03
N VAL A 122 14.68 7.71 -13.90
CA VAL A 122 14.71 6.50 -14.72
C VAL A 122 15.85 5.61 -14.25
N TYR A 123 15.58 4.31 -14.18
CA TYR A 123 16.50 3.28 -13.74
C TYR A 123 16.51 2.16 -14.78
N ASP A 124 17.66 1.51 -14.96
CA ASP A 124 17.78 0.40 -15.90
C ASP A 124 16.92 -0.79 -15.45
N ASN A 125 16.21 -1.40 -16.39
CA ASN A 125 15.48 -2.63 -16.13
C ASN A 125 16.39 -3.83 -16.45
N PRO A 126 16.86 -4.61 -15.45
CA PRO A 126 17.70 -5.78 -15.68
C PRO A 126 16.98 -6.90 -16.43
N ASP A 127 15.64 -6.89 -16.45
CA ASP A 127 14.83 -7.91 -17.12
C ASP A 127 14.60 -7.58 -18.60
N TYR A 128 15.09 -6.43 -19.09
CA TYR A 128 14.91 -6.04 -20.49
C TYR A 128 15.84 -6.82 -21.42
N ASN A 129 15.25 -7.64 -22.29
CA ASN A 129 15.95 -8.23 -23.43
C ASN A 129 15.63 -7.42 -24.69
N PRO A 130 16.63 -6.75 -25.30
CA PRO A 130 16.38 -6.00 -26.53
C PRO A 130 15.91 -6.96 -27.63
N PRO A 131 14.95 -6.54 -28.49
CA PRO A 131 14.54 -7.36 -29.62
C PRO A 131 15.75 -7.63 -30.53
N SER A 132 15.79 -8.83 -31.13
CA SER A 132 16.82 -9.19 -32.10
C SER A 132 16.87 -8.14 -33.21
N LYS A 133 18.08 -7.63 -33.52
CA LYS A 133 18.25 -6.66 -34.60
C LYS A 133 17.64 -7.25 -35.89
N PRO A 134 16.86 -6.46 -36.65
CA PRO A 134 16.36 -6.94 -37.93
C PRO A 134 17.55 -7.36 -38.82
N PRO A 135 17.38 -8.37 -39.69
CA PRO A 135 18.41 -8.77 -40.64
C PRO A 135 18.90 -7.53 -41.40
N ARG A 136 20.22 -7.36 -41.47
CA ARG A 136 20.82 -6.29 -42.27
C ARG A 136 20.45 -6.59 -43.72
N ASP A 137 19.62 -5.74 -44.33
CA ASP A 137 19.23 -5.92 -45.72
C ASP A 137 20.49 -5.74 -46.59
N PRO A 138 20.94 -6.76 -47.34
CA PRO A 138 22.17 -6.68 -48.12
C PRO A 138 22.08 -5.66 -49.27
N ALA A 139 20.90 -5.10 -49.55
CA ALA A 139 20.65 -4.15 -50.63
C ALA A 139 21.29 -2.75 -50.41
N TYR A 140 21.84 -2.45 -49.24
CA TYR A 140 22.46 -1.15 -48.91
C TYR A 140 23.92 -1.27 -48.40
N GLY A 141 24.66 -2.28 -48.88
CA GLY A 141 26.08 -2.52 -48.57
C GLY A 141 27.02 -2.12 -49.69
#